data_AF-A0A6N9R9X1-F1
#
_entry.id   AF-A0A6N9R9X1-F1
#
_cell.length_a   1.000
_cell.length_b   1.000
_cell.length_c   1.000
_cell.angle_alpha   90.00
_cell.angle_beta   90.00
_cell.angle_gamma   90.00
#
_symmetry.space_group_name_H-M   'P 1'
#
loop_
_entity.id
_entity.type
_entity.pdbx_description
1 polymer ?
#
loop_
_entity_poly.entity_id
_entity_poly.type
_entity_poly.pdbx_seq_one_letter_code
_entity_poly.pdbx_strand_id
1 'polypeptide(L)'
;MLDDEFLEIAQSLERGMWIEFEAEDGQLAFAKLAWVSPLRGTYLFTNRQGQKALSMTAEDLAERFRSDRARLVEAEPLIDRAFGSAFAQFNEKYAEPAE
;
A
#
# COMPACT_ATOMS: atom_id res chain seq x y z
N MET A 1 14.18 1.24 -19.15
CA MET A 1 12.74 1.34 -18.89
C MET A 1 12.47 0.47 -17.67
N LEU A 2 12.78 0.99 -16.48
CA LEU A 2 12.46 0.32 -15.21
C LEU A 2 11.10 0.83 -14.69
N ASP A 3 10.59 1.92 -15.27
CA ASP A 3 9.29 2.49 -14.95
C ASP A 3 8.14 1.57 -15.29
N ASP A 4 8.20 0.90 -16.43
CA ASP A 4 7.11 0.03 -16.90
C ASP A 4 6.88 -1.18 -15.98
N GLU A 5 7.92 -1.88 -15.50
CA GLU A 5 7.74 -3.09 -14.68
C GLU A 5 7.06 -2.80 -13.33
N PHE A 6 7.52 -1.77 -12.60
CA PHE A 6 6.89 -1.39 -11.33
C PHE A 6 5.48 -0.81 -11.52
N LEU A 7 5.25 -0.15 -12.66
CA LEU A 7 3.95 0.36 -13.03
C LEU A 7 2.99 -0.76 -13.41
N GLU A 8 3.45 -1.81 -14.09
CA GLU A 8 2.70 -3.03 -14.36
C GLU A 8 2.33 -3.75 -13.06
N ILE A 9 3.27 -3.87 -12.12
CA ILE A 9 3.00 -4.43 -10.78
C ILE A 9 1.93 -3.60 -10.08
N ALA A 10 2.05 -2.26 -10.05
CA ALA A 10 1.07 -1.39 -9.44
C ALA A 10 -0.32 -1.50 -10.10
N GLN A 11 -0.37 -1.65 -11.43
CA GLN A 11 -1.61 -1.85 -12.19
C GLN A 11 -2.22 -3.24 -12.02
N SER A 12 -1.41 -4.26 -11.71
CA SER A 12 -1.90 -5.61 -11.44
C SER A 12 -2.59 -5.76 -10.08
N LEU A 13 -2.55 -4.73 -9.23
CA LEU A 13 -3.11 -4.80 -7.89
C LEU A 13 -4.63 -4.84 -7.90
N GLU A 14 -5.16 -5.79 -7.13
CA GLU A 14 -6.59 -5.98 -6.98
C GLU A 14 -7.10 -5.55 -5.61
N ARG A 15 -8.36 -5.10 -5.58
CA ARG A 15 -9.05 -4.81 -4.33
C ARG A 15 -8.97 -6.02 -3.39
N GLY A 16 -8.53 -5.77 -2.16
CA GLY A 16 -8.39 -6.79 -1.13
C GLY A 16 -6.94 -7.16 -0.83
N MET A 17 -6.01 -6.86 -1.73
CA MET A 17 -4.57 -7.07 -1.52
C MET A 17 -4.03 -6.17 -0.42
N TRP A 18 -2.99 -6.66 0.25
CA TRP A 18 -2.27 -5.91 1.27
C TRP A 18 -0.94 -5.44 0.73
N ILE A 19 -0.62 -4.18 1.00
CA ILE A 19 0.68 -3.59 0.70
C ILE A 19 1.32 -3.20 2.02
N GLU A 20 2.58 -3.59 2.18
CA GLU A 20 3.47 -3.08 3.21
C GLU A 20 4.11 -1.80 2.70
N PHE A 21 4.05 -0.73 3.49
CA PHE A 21 4.73 0.53 3.25
C PHE A 21 5.77 0.76 4.33
N GLU A 22 6.99 1.09 3.94
CA GLU A 22 8.04 1.48 4.88
C GLU A 22 7.99 3.00 5.11
N ALA A 23 7.85 3.42 6.36
CA ALA A 23 7.88 4.81 6.78
C ALA A 23 9.32 5.30 7.01
N GLU A 24 9.53 6.63 7.07
CA GLU A 24 10.87 7.25 7.19
C GLU A 24 11.59 6.89 8.49
N ASP A 25 10.84 6.48 9.52
CA ASP A 25 11.34 5.98 10.80
C ASP A 25 11.70 4.48 10.78
N GLY A 26 11.61 3.84 9.60
CA GLY A 26 11.84 2.41 9.40
C GLY A 26 10.68 1.52 9.88
N GLN A 27 9.54 2.10 10.24
CA GLN A 27 8.37 1.34 10.64
C GLN A 27 7.60 0.85 9.41
N LEU A 28 7.15 -0.40 9.48
CA LEU A 28 6.32 -0.98 8.45
C LEU A 28 4.86 -0.62 8.72
N ALA A 29 4.11 -0.34 7.65
CA ALA A 29 2.72 0.07 7.69
C ALA A 29 1.93 -0.76 6.67
N PHE A 30 1.05 -1.63 7.15
CA PHE A 30 0.19 -2.43 6.27
C PHE A 30 -1.08 -1.65 5.92
N ALA A 31 -1.35 -1.53 4.64
CA ALA A 31 -2.60 -1.00 4.15
C ALA A 31 -3.23 -1.94 3.14
N LYS A 32 -4.54 -2.14 3.28
CA LYS A 32 -5.36 -2.97 2.41
C LYS A 32 -5.89 -2.10 1.27
N LEU A 33 -5.75 -2.57 0.04
CA LEU A 33 -6.35 -1.94 -1.11
C LEU A 33 -7.88 -2.07 -1.04
N ALA A 34 -8.55 -0.98 -0.66
CA ALA A 34 -9.99 -0.93 -0.49
C ALA A 34 -10.72 -0.69 -1.80
N TRP A 35 -10.11 0.07 -2.72
CA TRP A 35 -10.69 0.41 -4.01
C TRP A 35 -9.63 0.78 -5.06
N VAL A 36 -9.93 0.47 -6.33
CA VAL A 36 -9.10 0.77 -7.49
C VAL A 36 -9.92 1.58 -8.49
N SER A 37 -9.39 2.71 -8.95
CA SER A 37 -9.98 3.54 -10.00
C SER A 37 -9.47 3.11 -11.38
N PRO A 38 -10.27 2.41 -12.21
CA PRO A 38 -9.83 2.01 -13.55
C PRO A 38 -9.69 3.20 -14.52
N LEU A 39 -10.36 4.33 -14.25
CA LEU A 39 -10.37 5.50 -15.13
C LEU A 39 -9.29 6.53 -14.78
N ARG A 40 -8.91 6.63 -13.51
CA ARG A 40 -7.96 7.64 -13.02
C ARG A 40 -6.64 7.07 -12.50
N GLY A 41 -6.47 5.75 -12.53
CA GLY A 41 -5.25 5.09 -12.04
C GLY A 41 -4.96 5.37 -10.57
N THR A 42 -5.99 5.64 -9.77
CA THR A 42 -5.89 5.99 -8.35
C THR A 42 -6.31 4.80 -7.49
N TYR A 43 -5.54 4.53 -6.44
CA TYR A 43 -5.75 3.46 -5.49
C TYR A 43 -6.13 4.05 -4.13
N LEU A 44 -7.11 3.43 -3.47
CA LEU A 44 -7.49 3.77 -2.11
C LEU A 44 -7.06 2.65 -1.18
N PHE A 45 -6.07 2.92 -0.35
CA PHE A 45 -5.59 2.01 0.67
C PHE A 45 -6.22 2.35 2.01
N THR A 46 -6.56 1.36 2.82
CA THR A 46 -7.09 1.54 4.17
C THR A 46 -6.23 0.83 5.20
N ASN A 47 -6.04 1.42 6.38
CA ASN A 47 -5.35 0.75 7.48
C ASN A 47 -6.15 -0.48 7.98
N ARG A 48 -5.53 -1.31 8.82
CA ARG A 48 -6.18 -2.53 9.37
C ARG A 48 -7.49 -2.28 10.11
N GLN A 49 -7.69 -1.08 10.66
CA GLN A 49 -8.91 -0.73 11.38
C GLN A 49 -9.99 -0.12 10.47
N GLY A 50 -9.71 0.08 9.17
CA GLY A 50 -10.61 0.76 8.24
C GLY A 50 -10.85 2.24 8.54
N GLN A 51 -10.07 2.82 9.47
CA GLN A 51 -10.29 4.18 9.98
C GLN A 51 -9.53 5.25 9.18
N LYS A 52 -8.42 4.87 8.54
CA LYS A 52 -7.61 5.79 7.75
C LYS A 52 -7.50 5.26 6.33
N ALA A 53 -7.80 6.12 5.37
CA ALA A 53 -7.63 5.85 3.96
C ALA A 53 -6.50 6.72 3.40
N LEU A 54 -5.68 6.15 2.52
CA LEU A 54 -4.60 6.81 1.79
C LEU A 54 -4.88 6.62 0.30
N SER A 55 -5.04 7.73 -0.43
CA SER A 55 -5.16 7.70 -1.88
C SER A 55 -3.81 7.96 -2.55
N MET A 56 -3.42 7.16 -3.54
CA MET A 56 -2.21 7.40 -4.35
C MET A 56 -2.40 6.92 -5.78
N THR A 57 -1.58 7.39 -6.70
CA THR A 57 -1.62 6.95 -8.11
C THR A 57 -0.82 5.67 -8.34
N ALA A 58 -1.00 5.04 -9.51
CA ALA A 58 -0.18 3.92 -9.95
C ALA A 58 1.31 4.28 -10.02
N GLU A 59 1.59 5.51 -10.45
CA GLU A 59 2.95 6.05 -10.59
C GLU A 59 3.61 6.26 -9.22
N ASP A 60 2.90 6.86 -8.26
CA ASP A 60 3.38 7.02 -6.88
C ASP A 60 3.68 5.67 -6.24
N LEU A 61 2.84 4.67 -6.52
CA LEU A 61 3.00 3.34 -5.99
C LEU A 61 4.17 2.60 -6.65
N ALA A 62 4.35 2.75 -7.98
CA ALA A 62 5.48 2.23 -8.72
C ALA A 62 6.82 2.79 -8.22
N GLU A 63 6.88 4.09 -7.93
CA GLU A 63 8.05 4.75 -7.33
C GLU A 63 8.38 4.16 -5.96
N ARG A 64 7.36 3.86 -5.15
CA ARG A 64 7.54 3.21 -3.84
C ARG A 64 8.02 1.77 -3.96
N PHE A 65 7.50 1.01 -4.93
CA PHE A 65 8.03 -0.33 -5.22
C PHE A 65 9.49 -0.28 -5.66
N ARG A 66 9.84 0.66 -6.54
CA ARG A 66 11.21 0.87 -7.03
C ARG A 66 12.20 1.20 -5.93
N SER A 67 11.78 2.04 -4.99
CA SER A 67 12.62 2.47 -3.86
C SER A 67 12.67 1.44 -2.73
N ASP A 68 12.04 0.27 -2.89
CA ASP A 68 11.91 -0.77 -1.87
C ASP A 68 11.16 -0.29 -0.61
N ARG A 69 10.33 0.76 -0.78
CA ARG A 69 9.52 1.42 0.26
C ARG A 69 8.06 0.95 0.25
N ALA A 70 7.69 0.12 -0.72
CA ALA A 70 6.45 -0.62 -0.74
C ALA A 70 6.68 -2.05 -1.21
N ARG A 71 5.95 -3.01 -0.65
CA ARG A 71 5.98 -4.43 -1.06
C ARG A 71 4.60 -5.06 -1.02
N LEU A 72 4.31 -5.90 -2.01
CA LEU A 72 3.09 -6.70 -2.03
C LEU A 72 3.17 -7.75 -0.93
N VAL A 73 2.13 -7.83 -0.08
CA VAL A 73 2.04 -8.86 0.96
C VAL A 73 1.29 -10.06 0.38
N GLU A 74 2.05 -11.01 -0.18
CA GLU A 74 1.56 -12.31 -0.64
C GLU A 74 1.32 -13.27 0.53
N ALA A 75 0.38 -12.96 1.42
CA ALA A 75 0.16 -13.81 2.59
C ALA A 75 -1.02 -14.77 2.40
N GLU A 76 -0.72 -16.05 2.20
CA GLU A 76 -1.66 -17.12 2.57
C GLU A 76 -1.21 -17.98 3.78
N PRO A 77 0.04 -17.97 4.29
CA PRO A 77 0.21 -18.42 5.70
C PRO A 77 1.37 -17.83 6.55
N LEU A 78 2.22 -16.91 6.08
CA LEU A 78 3.41 -16.49 6.87
C LEU A 78 3.15 -15.36 7.90
N ILE A 79 1.98 -14.74 7.83
CA ILE A 79 1.59 -13.68 8.78
C ILE A 79 1.48 -14.20 10.22
N ASP A 80 1.20 -15.50 10.44
CA ASP A 80 1.10 -16.09 11.79
C ASP A 80 2.42 -16.06 12.60
N ARG A 81 3.59 -16.02 11.93
CA ARG A 81 4.90 -16.12 12.61
C ARG A 81 5.59 -14.79 12.89
N ALA A 82 5.15 -13.72 12.22
CA ALA A 82 5.72 -12.37 12.35
C ALA A 82 4.86 -11.40 13.18
N PHE A 83 3.75 -11.86 13.75
CA PHE A 83 2.88 -11.06 14.64
C PHE A 83 3.54 -10.58 15.94
N GLY A 84 4.75 -11.05 16.26
CA GLY A 84 5.32 -10.91 17.60
C GLY A 84 6.21 -9.68 17.87
N SER A 85 6.69 -8.91 16.89
CA SER A 85 7.87 -8.05 17.21
C SER A 85 8.00 -6.66 16.62
N ALA A 86 7.23 -6.20 15.63
CA ALA A 86 7.40 -4.82 15.21
C ALA A 86 6.19 -4.34 14.43
N PHE A 87 5.32 -3.53 15.03
CA PHE A 87 4.42 -2.70 14.24
C PHE A 87 4.14 -1.41 14.99
N ALA A 88 4.96 -0.37 14.75
CA ALA A 88 4.62 0.96 15.22
C ALA A 88 3.59 1.61 14.30
N GLN A 89 2.89 2.55 14.93
CA GLN A 89 1.73 3.25 14.44
C GLN A 89 2.03 4.12 13.23
N PHE A 90 1.46 3.79 12.07
CA PHE A 90 1.35 4.75 10.98
C PHE A 90 0.24 5.77 11.30
N ASN A 91 0.66 6.92 11.85
CA ASN A 91 -0.21 8.05 12.17
C ASN A 91 -0.04 9.18 11.13
N GLU A 92 -1.18 9.60 10.56
CA GLU A 92 -1.52 10.98 10.21
C GLU A 92 -0.83 11.63 8.98
N LYS A 93 -1.50 11.54 7.83
CA LYS A 93 -2.12 12.68 7.12
C LYS A 93 -2.79 12.18 5.83
N TYR A 94 -3.69 13.00 5.29
CA TYR A 94 -4.37 12.87 4.00
C TYR A 94 -5.64 12.00 3.98
N ALA A 95 -6.71 12.56 4.55
CA ALA A 95 -8.07 12.25 4.16
C ALA A 95 -8.67 13.51 3.53
N GLU A 96 -8.86 13.49 2.20
CA GLU A 96 -9.89 14.31 1.56
C GLU A 96 -10.76 13.36 0.73
N PRO A 97 -12.07 13.26 1.04
CA PRO A 97 -13.01 12.52 0.21
C PRO A 97 -13.28 13.33 -1.06
N ALA A 98 -13.13 12.70 -2.22
CA ALA A 98 -13.61 13.29 -3.47
C ALA A 98 -15.14 13.15 -3.52
N GLU A 99 -15.84 14.29 -3.44
CA GLU A 99 -17.24 14.45 -3.87
C GLU A 99 -17.40 14.20 -5.38
#